data_AF-A0A2T2UJM5-F1
#
_entry.id   AF-A0A2T2UJM5-F1
#
_cell.length_a   1.000
_cell.length_b   1.000
_cell.length_c   1.000
_cell.angle_alpha   90.00
_cell.angle_beta   90.00
_cell.angle_gamma   90.00
#
_symmetry.space_group_name_H-M   'P 1'
#
loop_
_entity.id
_entity.type
_entity.pdbx_description
1 polymer ?
#
loop_
_entity_poly.entity_id
_entity_poly.type
_entity_poly.pdbx_seq_one_letter_code
_entity_poly.pdbx_strand_id
1 'polypeptide(L)'
;MRRILLIEQSATRRHALARQFPRDSFDTQVIATYEEALTRLKDPEAQFDAIVLGWPEQAAAITDELLALLGQEAYRRLAVVVLSDSHESAQVNWITERPGTALLLWEEHREIREVLARVWRRLPQSEEIDTTVPGESGDTRGIRILLVDDSPTARYTYRQLLTNNGYEVTTADSVDETGDVLCQRLRQDPRTYHITVSVLTGTYVDHVIADNLAAGAVECMFKNEADELFLARVAAMSRSIRARRSVERERRYLEGILSSVGDGVFGVDNAGRLSFMNPVARTILDFHPSDDIIGREARALFHYADAYGRPCTPEDCFLSQAYLSGERLTNWQTYFWTRKRQPVPVEGTLYPLTIDGERYGSVVAFRDITERRLLEDQLRWQANHDALTRLLNRHYFEQSLHHEFQRIARSGGTSALVFVDLDQFKYINDTAGHAGGDQLLLEVSRRLSTRLRGSDILARLGGDEFALLLHDVDASRIAQAG
;
A
#
# COMPACT_ATOMS: atom_id res chain seq x y z
N MET A 1 52.69 9.36 -6.40
CA MET A 1 53.12 7.94 -6.47
C MET A 1 52.93 7.37 -5.07
N ARG A 2 52.29 6.20 -4.93
CA ARG A 2 52.07 5.61 -3.60
C ARG A 2 53.39 5.04 -3.07
N ARG A 3 53.72 5.36 -1.82
CA ARG A 3 54.92 4.89 -1.12
C ARG A 3 54.62 3.58 -0.41
N ILE A 4 55.35 2.52 -0.76
CA ILE A 4 55.14 1.18 -0.19
C ILE A 4 56.39 0.77 0.57
N LEU A 5 56.19 0.33 1.82
CA LEU A 5 57.24 -0.32 2.61
C LEU A 5 57.10 -1.84 2.48
N LEU A 6 58.11 -2.51 1.93
CA LEU A 6 58.15 -3.96 1.78
C LEU A 6 59.14 -4.54 2.78
N ILE A 7 58.63 -5.36 3.71
CA ILE A 7 59.39 -5.97 4.80
C ILE A 7 59.33 -7.48 4.62
N GLU A 8 60.46 -8.09 4.26
CA GLU A 8 60.56 -9.54 4.07
C GLU A 8 62.01 -9.98 4.31
N GLN A 9 62.24 -11.04 5.08
CA GLN A 9 63.59 -11.46 5.45
C GLN A 9 64.27 -12.22 4.31
N SER A 10 63.52 -13.11 3.63
CA SER A 10 64.05 -13.94 2.56
C SER A 10 64.40 -13.10 1.33
N ALA A 11 65.67 -13.16 0.90
CA ALA A 11 66.15 -12.41 -0.27
C ALA A 11 65.38 -12.79 -1.56
N THR A 12 65.05 -14.08 -1.71
CA THR A 12 64.28 -14.60 -2.84
C THR A 12 62.85 -14.06 -2.83
N ARG A 13 62.20 -14.09 -1.66
CA ARG A 13 60.83 -13.58 -1.48
C ARG A 13 60.77 -12.06 -1.70
N ARG A 14 61.72 -11.31 -1.15
CA ARG A 14 61.88 -9.87 -1.40
C ARG A 14 62.01 -9.54 -2.88
N HIS A 15 62.84 -10.28 -3.61
CA HIS A 15 63.03 -10.04 -5.04
C HIS A 15 61.73 -10.30 -5.82
N ALA A 16 60.99 -11.36 -5.48
CA ALA A 16 59.70 -11.67 -6.09
C ALA A 16 58.64 -10.58 -5.85
N LEU A 17 58.54 -10.08 -4.61
CA LEU A 17 57.61 -9.01 -4.25
C LEU A 17 58.00 -7.66 -4.86
N ALA A 18 59.29 -7.31 -4.86
CA ALA A 18 59.76 -6.05 -5.43
C ALA A 18 59.44 -5.96 -6.94
N ARG A 19 59.45 -7.09 -7.66
CA ARG A 19 59.03 -7.15 -9.08
C ARG A 19 57.54 -6.88 -9.29
N GLN A 20 56.70 -7.04 -8.27
CA GLN A 20 55.28 -6.70 -8.35
C GLN A 20 55.01 -5.20 -8.30
N PHE A 21 55.98 -4.38 -7.90
CA PHE A 21 55.83 -2.93 -7.76
C PHE A 21 56.82 -2.19 -8.69
N PRO A 22 56.41 -1.89 -9.95
CA PRO A 22 57.27 -1.19 -10.89
C PRO A 22 57.54 0.25 -10.42
N ARG A 23 58.78 0.71 -10.63
CA ARG A 23 59.28 2.03 -10.18
C ARG A 23 58.56 3.21 -10.82
N ASP A 24 57.80 3.01 -11.89
CA ASP A 24 57.05 4.07 -12.56
C ASP A 24 55.69 4.34 -11.88
N SER A 25 55.22 3.43 -11.03
CA SER A 25 53.89 3.51 -10.38
C SER A 25 53.95 3.55 -8.85
N PHE A 26 55.01 3.00 -8.25
CA PHE A 26 55.18 2.92 -6.79
C PHE A 26 56.58 3.33 -6.36
N ASP A 27 56.66 4.13 -5.30
CA ASP A 27 57.92 4.40 -4.59
C ASP A 27 58.10 3.32 -3.52
N THR A 28 58.83 2.25 -3.86
CA THR A 28 58.93 1.06 -3.02
C THR A 28 60.25 1.03 -2.26
N GLN A 29 60.18 1.08 -0.94
CA GLN A 29 61.33 0.89 -0.04
C GLN A 29 61.34 -0.56 0.44
N VAL A 30 62.44 -1.29 0.18
CA VAL A 30 62.58 -2.72 0.52
C VAL A 30 63.53 -2.86 1.70
N ILE A 31 63.06 -3.48 2.78
CA ILE A 31 63.81 -3.67 4.03
C ILE A 31 64.01 -5.16 4.31
N ALA A 32 65.21 -5.51 4.79
CA ALA A 32 65.63 -6.89 5.03
C ALA A 32 65.29 -7.43 6.42
N THR A 33 65.15 -6.55 7.41
CA THR A 33 65.01 -6.93 8.82
C THR A 33 63.88 -6.17 9.50
N TYR A 34 63.23 -6.79 10.48
CA TYR A 34 62.15 -6.15 11.24
C TYR A 34 62.67 -4.98 12.11
N GLU A 35 63.94 -5.03 12.54
CA GLU A 35 64.59 -3.94 13.28
C GLU A 35 64.67 -2.66 12.44
N GLU A 36 65.18 -2.76 11.22
CA GLU A 36 65.27 -1.62 10.29
C GLU A 36 63.88 -1.10 9.92
N ALA A 37 62.90 -1.99 9.77
CA ALA A 37 61.51 -1.61 9.50
C ALA A 37 60.90 -0.81 10.67
N LEU A 38 61.17 -1.23 11.90
CA LEU A 38 60.70 -0.56 13.10
C LEU A 38 61.33 0.83 13.27
N THR A 39 62.64 0.96 13.05
CA THR A 39 63.33 2.26 13.03
C THR A 39 62.72 3.18 11.97
N ARG A 40 62.43 2.65 10.78
CA ARG A 40 61.88 3.44 9.68
C ARG A 40 60.44 3.87 9.92
N LEU A 41 59.60 3.03 10.52
CA LEU A 41 58.21 3.39 10.86
C LEU A 41 58.14 4.41 12.00
N LYS A 42 59.09 4.39 12.93
CA LYS A 42 59.18 5.37 14.04
C LYS A 42 59.73 6.74 13.60
N ASP A 43 60.26 6.87 12.38
CA ASP A 43 60.77 8.12 11.83
C ASP A 43 59.61 9.01 11.33
N PRO A 44 59.37 10.19 11.93
CA PRO A 44 58.23 11.05 11.57
C PRO A 44 58.30 11.61 10.13
N GLU A 45 59.47 11.61 9.50
CA GLU A 45 59.63 12.02 8.08
C GLU A 45 59.30 10.89 7.08
N ALA A 46 59.08 9.67 7.58
CA ALA A 46 58.84 8.47 6.78
C ALA A 46 57.35 8.15 6.62
N GLN A 47 56.66 8.82 5.69
CA GLN A 47 55.26 8.51 5.40
C GLN A 47 55.12 7.41 4.33
N PHE A 48 54.29 6.41 4.60
CA PHE A 48 53.95 5.31 3.69
C PHE A 48 52.43 5.23 3.47
N ASP A 49 52.02 4.76 2.28
CA ASP A 49 50.62 4.53 1.91
C ASP A 49 50.18 3.07 2.11
N ALA A 50 51.15 2.14 2.10
CA ALA A 50 50.93 0.75 2.43
C ALA A 50 52.20 0.05 2.94
N ILE A 51 51.99 -1.03 3.67
CA ILE A 51 53.04 -1.97 4.10
C ILE A 51 52.72 -3.35 3.53
N VAL A 52 53.74 -3.97 2.95
CA VAL A 52 53.74 -5.39 2.58
C VAL A 52 54.66 -6.11 3.55
N LEU A 53 54.11 -7.03 4.33
CA LEU A 53 54.80 -7.70 5.42
C LEU A 53 54.82 -9.21 5.20
N GLY A 54 55.99 -9.81 5.08
CA GLY A 54 56.15 -11.25 5.25
C GLY A 54 55.92 -11.64 6.71
N TRP A 55 54.97 -12.55 6.96
CA TRP A 55 54.65 -12.97 8.31
C TRP A 55 55.85 -13.69 8.94
N PRO A 56 56.23 -13.34 10.18
CA PRO A 56 57.34 -14.00 10.86
C PRO A 56 56.98 -15.45 11.18
N GLU A 57 57.74 -16.40 10.66
CA GLU A 57 57.57 -17.84 10.91
C GLU A 57 57.93 -18.24 12.37
N GLN A 58 58.65 -17.39 13.11
CA GLN A 58 59.01 -17.58 14.52
C GLN A 58 58.72 -16.32 15.33
N ALA A 59 58.05 -16.47 16.47
CA ALA A 59 57.80 -15.38 17.41
C ALA A 59 59.12 -14.95 18.08
N ALA A 60 59.52 -13.69 17.85
CA ALA A 60 60.65 -13.05 18.50
C ALA A 60 60.20 -11.71 19.10
N ALA A 61 60.89 -11.22 20.13
CA ALA A 61 60.53 -9.95 20.78
C ALA A 61 60.40 -8.77 19.79
N ILE A 62 61.21 -8.78 18.73
CA ILE A 62 61.22 -7.73 17.71
C ILE A 62 60.03 -7.82 16.74
N THR A 63 59.51 -9.03 16.49
CA THR A 63 58.34 -9.23 15.62
C THR A 63 57.07 -8.83 16.34
N ASP A 64 56.98 -9.13 17.64
CA ASP A 64 55.87 -8.71 18.49
C ASP A 64 55.83 -7.19 18.63
N GLU A 65 56.99 -6.53 18.78
CA GLU A 65 57.07 -5.07 18.82
C GLU A 65 56.60 -4.42 17.51
N LEU A 66 56.97 -4.98 16.36
CA LEU A 66 56.53 -4.50 15.05
C LEU A 66 55.01 -4.66 14.86
N LEU A 67 54.47 -5.83 15.18
CA LEU A 67 53.03 -6.12 15.08
C LEU A 67 52.23 -5.25 16.06
N ALA A 68 52.74 -5.01 17.27
CA ALA A 68 52.14 -4.11 18.25
C ALA A 68 52.16 -2.65 17.78
N LEU A 69 53.27 -2.19 17.18
CA LEU A 69 53.36 -0.84 16.60
C LEU A 69 52.32 -0.66 15.49
N LEU A 70 52.23 -1.62 14.57
CA LEU A 70 51.22 -1.61 13.51
C LEU A 70 49.80 -1.75 14.07
N GLY A 71 49.59 -2.30 15.27
CA GLY A 71 48.29 -2.29 15.94
C GLY A 71 47.84 -0.93 16.47
N GLN A 72 48.74 0.04 16.62
CA GLN A 72 48.42 1.34 17.22
C GLN A 72 47.50 2.20 16.34
N GLU A 73 46.75 3.10 16.98
CA GLU A 73 45.75 3.96 16.34
C GLU A 73 46.35 4.85 15.24
N ALA A 74 47.58 5.35 15.45
CA ALA A 74 48.31 6.16 14.47
C ALA A 74 48.52 5.43 13.13
N TYR A 75 48.67 4.11 13.16
CA TYR A 75 48.85 3.31 11.96
C TYR A 75 47.54 2.70 11.47
N ARG A 76 46.42 2.79 12.19
CA ARG A 76 45.14 2.11 11.88
C ARG A 76 44.57 2.37 10.49
N ARG A 77 44.96 3.47 9.85
CA ARG A 77 44.54 3.85 8.50
C ARG A 77 45.52 3.44 7.40
N LEU A 78 46.66 2.84 7.76
CA LEU A 78 47.66 2.35 6.82
C LEU A 78 47.25 1.00 6.25
N ALA A 79 47.25 0.86 4.92
CA ALA A 79 46.96 -0.44 4.31
C ALA A 79 48.09 -1.42 4.61
N VAL A 80 47.78 -2.60 5.14
CA VAL A 80 48.78 -3.65 5.43
C VAL A 80 48.38 -4.93 4.70
N VAL A 81 49.29 -5.51 3.93
CA VAL A 81 49.11 -6.85 3.37
C VAL A 81 50.16 -7.77 3.97
N VAL A 82 49.68 -8.82 4.62
CA VAL A 82 50.49 -9.86 5.23
C VAL A 82 50.58 -11.03 4.27
N LEU A 83 51.79 -11.51 3.99
CA LEU A 83 52.01 -12.77 3.28
C LEU A 83 52.41 -13.87 4.25
N SER A 84 51.75 -15.03 4.14
CA SER A 84 52.03 -16.20 4.97
C SER A 84 52.07 -17.48 4.13
N ASP A 85 52.80 -18.49 4.59
CA ASP A 85 52.80 -19.82 3.97
C ASP A 85 51.68 -20.74 4.50
N SER A 86 50.98 -20.34 5.57
CA SER A 86 49.90 -21.10 6.20
C SER A 86 48.83 -20.18 6.81
N HIS A 87 47.71 -20.74 7.30
CA HIS A 87 46.69 -20.02 8.06
C HIS A 87 46.77 -20.40 9.54
N GLU A 88 47.73 -19.84 10.28
CA GLU A 88 47.83 -20.09 11.72
C GLU A 88 46.93 -19.15 12.55
N SER A 89 46.40 -19.64 13.67
CA SER A 89 45.44 -18.89 14.50
C SER A 89 45.97 -17.53 14.99
N ALA A 90 47.28 -17.40 15.21
CA ALA A 90 47.89 -16.13 15.62
C ALA A 90 47.83 -15.05 14.52
N GLN A 91 47.97 -15.46 13.25
CA GLN A 91 47.86 -14.57 12.08
C GLN A 91 46.43 -14.06 11.93
N VAL A 92 45.47 -14.97 12.01
CA VAL A 92 44.05 -14.67 11.84
C VAL A 92 43.55 -13.76 12.97
N ASN A 93 43.97 -14.00 14.22
CA ASN A 93 43.61 -13.15 15.36
C ASN A 93 44.13 -11.71 15.19
N TRP A 94 45.41 -11.54 14.82
CA TRP A 94 45.99 -10.21 14.65
C TRP A 94 45.35 -9.42 13.51
N ILE A 95 45.06 -10.08 12.38
CA ILE A 95 44.39 -9.46 11.23
C ILE A 95 42.96 -9.03 11.57
N THR A 96 42.28 -9.79 12.43
CA THR A 96 40.90 -9.47 12.88
C THR A 96 40.85 -8.19 13.72
N GLU A 97 41.89 -7.91 14.50
CA GLU A 97 41.95 -6.74 15.39
C GLU A 97 42.29 -5.43 14.65
N ARG A 98 42.83 -5.52 13.42
CA ARG A 98 43.31 -4.36 12.66
C ARG A 98 42.55 -4.15 11.34
N PRO A 99 41.61 -3.19 11.27
CA PRO A 99 40.94 -2.82 10.01
C PRO A 99 41.96 -2.28 8.99
N GLY A 100 41.76 -2.56 7.71
CA GLY A 100 42.71 -2.19 6.65
C GLY A 100 43.87 -3.17 6.46
N THR A 101 43.74 -4.40 6.97
CA THR A 101 44.70 -5.49 6.76
C THR A 101 44.11 -6.56 5.85
N ALA A 102 44.93 -7.17 4.99
CA ALA A 102 44.57 -8.38 4.26
C ALA A 102 45.66 -9.45 4.39
N LEU A 103 45.23 -10.71 4.43
CA LEU A 103 46.10 -11.87 4.37
C LEU A 103 46.15 -12.38 2.93
N LEU A 104 47.34 -12.75 2.46
CA LEU A 104 47.58 -13.39 1.19
C LEU A 104 48.49 -14.59 1.40
N LEU A 105 48.18 -15.74 0.79
CA LEU A 105 49.11 -16.86 0.83
C LEU A 105 50.32 -16.56 -0.07
N TRP A 106 51.50 -17.05 0.30
CA TRP A 106 52.73 -16.79 -0.47
C TRP A 106 52.63 -17.26 -1.93
N GLU A 107 51.90 -18.34 -2.18
CA GLU A 107 51.62 -18.88 -3.52
C GLU A 107 50.91 -17.86 -4.43
N GLU A 108 50.12 -16.97 -3.83
CA GLU A 108 49.29 -15.96 -4.50
C GLU A 108 49.96 -14.57 -4.56
N HIS A 109 51.25 -14.44 -4.22
CA HIS A 109 51.96 -13.15 -4.15
C HIS A 109 51.87 -12.27 -5.41
N ARG A 110 51.52 -12.85 -6.57
CA ARG A 110 51.29 -12.10 -7.83
C ARG A 110 50.05 -11.21 -7.78
N GLU A 111 49.08 -11.53 -6.93
CA GLU A 111 47.82 -10.80 -6.77
C GLU A 111 47.92 -9.64 -5.78
N ILE A 112 49.09 -9.43 -5.18
CA ILE A 112 49.28 -8.47 -4.10
C ILE A 112 48.83 -7.04 -4.46
N ARG A 113 48.97 -6.63 -5.72
CA ARG A 113 48.50 -5.31 -6.19
C ARG A 113 46.98 -5.19 -6.15
N GLU A 114 46.27 -6.24 -6.54
CA GLU A 114 44.80 -6.27 -6.55
C GLU A 114 44.26 -6.31 -5.12
N VAL A 115 44.91 -7.09 -4.25
CA VAL A 115 44.62 -7.13 -2.82
C VAL A 115 44.85 -5.77 -2.18
N LEU A 116 45.97 -5.10 -2.45
CA LEU A 116 46.23 -3.73 -1.99
C LEU A 116 45.18 -2.74 -2.51
N ALA A 117 44.81 -2.80 -3.79
CA ALA A 117 43.75 -1.98 -4.37
C ALA A 117 42.38 -2.19 -3.69
N ARG A 118 42.10 -3.42 -3.24
CA ARG A 118 40.89 -3.74 -2.48
C ARG A 118 40.96 -3.20 -1.05
N VAL A 119 42.10 -3.33 -0.36
CA VAL A 119 42.30 -2.79 0.99
C VAL A 119 42.17 -1.27 0.98
N TRP A 120 42.79 -0.57 0.02
CA TRP A 120 42.68 0.88 -0.12
C TRP A 120 41.26 1.36 -0.42
N ARG A 121 40.43 0.57 -1.12
CA ARG A 121 39.01 0.89 -1.35
C ARG A 121 38.14 0.73 -0.11
N ARG A 122 38.52 -0.15 0.82
CA ARG A 122 37.79 -0.43 2.07
C ARG A 122 38.13 0.56 3.18
N LEU A 123 39.31 1.18 3.14
CA LEU A 123 39.69 2.23 4.08
C LEU A 123 38.81 3.46 3.83
N PRO A 124 38.17 4.04 4.87
CA PRO A 124 37.31 5.20 4.71
C PRO A 124 38.13 6.36 4.12
N GLN A 125 37.78 6.76 2.90
CA GLN A 125 38.36 7.94 2.27
C GLN A 125 37.76 9.17 2.96
N SER A 126 38.63 10.10 3.37
CA SER A 126 38.21 11.43 3.79
C SER A 126 37.37 12.05 2.68
N GLU A 127 36.18 12.51 3.07
CA GLU A 127 35.08 13.04 2.25
C GLU A 127 35.52 13.75 0.96
N GLU A 128 34.95 13.32 -0.16
CA GLU A 128 34.49 14.23 -1.20
C GLU A 128 33.28 13.61 -1.91
N ILE A 129 32.16 14.32 -1.78
CA ILE A 129 30.88 14.07 -2.43
C ILE A 129 31.00 14.56 -3.87
N ASP A 130 30.91 13.68 -4.87
CA ASP A 130 30.15 13.99 -6.08
C ASP A 130 29.81 12.74 -6.90
N THR A 131 28.94 12.94 -7.86
CA THR A 131 27.80 12.15 -8.28
C THR A 131 28.04 11.36 -9.57
N THR A 132 27.11 10.44 -9.83
CA THR A 132 26.73 9.86 -11.13
C THR A 132 27.59 8.73 -11.74
N VAL A 133 27.16 7.48 -11.48
CA VAL A 133 26.65 6.54 -12.50
C VAL A 133 25.60 5.64 -11.81
N PRO A 134 24.38 5.45 -12.33
CA PRO A 134 23.45 4.46 -11.81
C PRO A 134 23.89 3.07 -12.27
N GLY A 135 24.87 2.50 -11.57
CA GLY A 135 25.04 1.05 -11.53
C GLY A 135 24.00 0.48 -10.59
N GLU A 136 23.30 -0.56 -11.02
CA GLU A 136 22.29 -1.33 -10.29
C GLU A 136 22.82 -1.84 -8.94
N SER A 137 22.87 -0.98 -7.93
CA SER A 137 22.97 -1.37 -6.54
C SER A 137 21.59 -1.88 -6.14
N GLY A 138 21.34 -3.17 -6.39
CA GLY A 138 20.18 -3.86 -5.87
C GLY A 138 20.16 -3.70 -4.35
N ASP A 139 19.32 -2.80 -3.85
CA ASP A 139 19.11 -2.59 -2.42
C ASP A 139 18.71 -3.92 -1.78
N THR A 140 19.64 -4.58 -1.11
CA THR A 140 19.46 -5.88 -0.44
C THR A 140 18.69 -5.74 0.88
N ARG A 141 18.34 -4.51 1.28
CA ARG A 141 17.57 -4.23 2.49
C ARG A 141 16.14 -4.77 2.35
N GLY A 142 15.80 -5.76 3.17
CA GLY A 142 14.42 -6.24 3.35
C GLY A 142 14.18 -7.73 3.09
N ILE A 143 15.18 -8.48 2.62
CA ILE A 143 15.10 -9.94 2.52
C ILE A 143 15.91 -10.56 3.66
N ARG A 144 15.22 -11.33 4.51
CA ARG A 144 15.81 -12.12 5.57
C ARG A 144 16.03 -13.54 5.06
N ILE A 145 17.26 -14.03 5.18
CA ILE A 145 17.65 -15.37 4.79
C ILE A 145 17.83 -16.19 6.06
N LEU A 146 17.13 -17.33 6.14
CA LEU A 146 17.39 -18.35 7.16
C LEU A 146 18.25 -19.43 6.52
N LEU A 147 19.49 -19.57 6.99
CA LEU A 147 20.41 -20.61 6.56
C LEU A 147 20.34 -21.79 7.54
N VAL A 148 19.95 -22.95 7.03
CA VAL A 148 19.82 -24.19 7.80
C VAL A 148 20.81 -25.19 7.25
N ASP A 149 21.78 -25.61 8.06
CA ASP A 149 22.79 -26.61 7.71
C ASP A 149 23.30 -27.26 9.00
N ASP A 150 23.70 -28.53 8.95
CA ASP A 150 24.27 -29.24 10.10
C ASP A 150 25.73 -28.82 10.37
N SER A 151 26.47 -28.42 9.33
CA SER A 151 27.86 -27.99 9.43
C SER A 151 28.01 -26.56 9.98
N PRO A 152 28.62 -26.37 11.18
CA PRO A 152 28.87 -25.04 11.73
C PRO A 152 29.78 -24.20 10.82
N THR A 153 30.75 -24.84 10.16
CA THR A 153 31.66 -24.20 9.22
C THR A 153 30.91 -23.68 7.99
N ALA A 154 30.03 -24.50 7.38
CA ALA A 154 29.23 -24.06 6.24
C ALA A 154 28.31 -22.89 6.63
N ARG A 155 27.66 -22.97 7.81
CA ARG A 155 26.83 -21.87 8.32
C ARG A 155 27.62 -20.58 8.48
N TYR A 156 28.84 -20.64 9.02
CA TYR A 156 29.70 -19.47 9.16
C TYR A 156 30.09 -18.88 7.79
N THR A 157 30.58 -19.71 6.86
CA THR A 157 31.03 -19.28 5.54
C THR A 157 29.94 -18.58 4.75
N TYR A 158 28.78 -19.23 4.58
CA TYR A 158 27.69 -18.64 3.80
C TYR A 158 27.03 -17.45 4.51
N ARG A 159 26.98 -17.46 5.86
CA ARG A 159 26.53 -16.28 6.61
C ARG A 159 27.43 -15.08 6.35
N GLN A 160 28.75 -15.26 6.41
CA GLN A 160 29.70 -14.18 6.12
C GLN A 160 29.57 -13.71 4.67
N LEU A 161 29.52 -14.64 3.71
CA LEU A 161 29.37 -14.32 2.30
C LEU A 161 28.11 -13.47 2.02
N LEU A 162 26.97 -13.89 2.53
CA LEU A 162 25.69 -13.19 2.35
C LEU A 162 25.62 -11.87 3.13
N THR A 163 26.13 -11.83 4.36
CA THR A 163 26.15 -10.60 5.19
C THR A 163 27.05 -9.54 4.57
N ASN A 164 28.21 -9.94 4.04
CA ASN A 164 29.13 -9.04 3.33
C ASN A 164 28.52 -8.48 2.04
N ASN A 165 27.51 -9.15 1.49
CA ASN A 165 26.73 -8.70 0.34
C ASN A 165 25.38 -8.07 0.73
N GLY A 166 25.24 -7.66 2.00
CA GLY A 166 24.13 -6.84 2.47
C GLY A 166 22.82 -7.58 2.76
N TYR A 167 22.83 -8.92 2.83
CA TYR A 167 21.66 -9.69 3.26
C TYR A 167 21.59 -9.82 4.79
N GLU A 168 20.38 -9.85 5.34
CA GLU A 168 20.17 -10.15 6.75
C GLU A 168 20.05 -11.67 6.93
N VAL A 169 21.02 -12.30 7.60
CA VAL A 169 21.12 -13.76 7.68
C VAL A 169 20.97 -14.24 9.11
N THR A 170 20.02 -15.15 9.32
CA THR A 170 19.89 -15.95 10.54
C THR A 170 20.31 -17.38 10.25
N THR A 171 20.95 -18.06 11.20
CA THR A 171 21.38 -19.45 11.05
C THR A 171 20.63 -20.34 12.02
N ALA A 172 20.26 -21.55 11.59
CA ALA A 172 19.74 -22.60 12.45
C ALA A 172 20.45 -23.93 12.17
N ASP A 173 20.52 -24.79 13.18
CA ASP A 173 20.98 -26.17 13.01
C ASP A 173 19.95 -26.96 12.18
N SER A 174 20.42 -27.95 11.43
CA SER A 174 19.53 -28.84 10.69
C SER A 174 18.68 -29.69 11.64
N VAL A 175 17.46 -30.01 11.21
CA VAL A 175 16.70 -31.13 11.76
C VAL A 175 17.34 -32.41 11.19
N ASP A 176 17.28 -33.56 11.89
CA ASP A 176 17.83 -34.86 11.46
C ASP A 176 17.09 -35.46 10.24
N GLU A 177 16.93 -34.68 9.17
CA GLU A 177 16.06 -34.90 8.02
C GLU A 177 16.75 -34.39 6.75
N THR A 178 16.44 -35.02 5.62
CA THR A 178 16.96 -34.59 4.32
C THR A 178 16.27 -33.31 3.84
N GLY A 179 16.93 -32.56 2.95
CA GLY A 179 16.45 -31.25 2.48
C GLY A 179 15.07 -31.29 1.83
N ASP A 180 14.73 -32.38 1.15
CA ASP A 180 13.45 -32.63 0.50
C ASP A 180 12.32 -32.83 1.54
N VAL A 181 12.57 -33.61 2.59
CA VAL A 181 11.63 -33.84 3.71
C VAL A 181 11.32 -32.52 4.42
N LEU A 182 12.35 -31.73 4.72
CA LEU A 182 12.17 -30.41 5.34
C LEU A 182 11.39 -29.47 4.41
N CYS A 183 11.72 -29.46 3.12
CA CYS A 183 11.02 -28.62 2.16
C CYS A 183 9.53 -28.98 2.06
N GLN A 184 9.21 -30.28 2.06
CA GLN A 184 7.83 -30.76 1.99
C GLN A 184 7.03 -30.32 3.23
N ARG A 185 7.61 -30.40 4.44
CA ARG A 185 6.97 -29.91 5.67
C ARG A 185 6.71 -28.41 5.64
N LEU A 186 7.69 -27.63 5.17
CA LEU A 186 7.52 -26.19 5.02
C LEU A 186 6.40 -25.85 4.04
N ARG A 187 6.17 -26.66 3.01
CA ARG A 187 5.07 -26.48 2.06
C ARG A 187 3.70 -26.91 2.61
N GLN A 188 3.66 -27.88 3.52
CA GLN A 188 2.41 -28.41 4.09
C GLN A 188 1.83 -27.54 5.22
N ASP A 189 2.64 -26.71 5.89
CA ASP A 189 2.17 -25.81 6.95
C ASP A 189 1.69 -24.45 6.37
N PRO A 190 0.42 -24.05 6.62
CA PRO A 190 -0.13 -22.75 6.17
C PRO A 190 0.66 -21.51 6.63
N ARG A 191 1.50 -21.63 7.66
CA ARG A 191 2.33 -20.53 8.17
C ARG A 191 3.64 -20.37 7.42
N THR A 192 4.13 -21.42 6.76
CA THR A 192 5.46 -21.44 6.12
C THR A 192 5.41 -21.74 4.62
N TYR A 193 4.27 -22.15 4.07
CA TYR A 193 4.14 -22.53 2.64
C TYR A 193 4.57 -21.44 1.65
N HIS A 194 4.52 -20.17 2.05
CA HIS A 194 4.84 -19.02 1.21
C HIS A 194 6.34 -18.67 1.21
N ILE A 195 7.15 -19.31 2.07
CA ILE A 195 8.60 -19.10 2.15
C ILE A 195 9.25 -19.69 0.89
N THR A 196 10.17 -18.93 0.29
CA THR A 196 10.98 -19.43 -0.82
C THR A 196 12.12 -20.27 -0.26
N VAL A 197 12.17 -21.54 -0.65
CA VAL A 197 13.16 -22.52 -0.18
C VAL A 197 14.12 -22.84 -1.32
N SER A 198 15.42 -22.86 -1.02
CA SER A 198 16.47 -23.35 -1.91
C SER A 198 17.38 -24.28 -1.11
N VAL A 199 17.85 -25.35 -1.72
CA VAL A 199 18.61 -26.43 -1.05
C VAL A 199 20.07 -26.37 -1.49
N LEU A 200 21.02 -26.36 -0.54
CA LEU A 200 22.45 -26.50 -0.82
C LEU A 200 22.88 -27.96 -0.65
N THR A 201 23.29 -28.61 -1.73
CA THR A 201 23.79 -29.99 -1.70
C THR A 201 25.29 -30.06 -1.98
N GLY A 202 25.98 -31.00 -1.33
CA GLY A 202 27.39 -31.33 -1.63
C GLY A 202 27.54 -32.37 -2.74
N THR A 203 26.46 -33.00 -3.19
CA THR A 203 26.48 -34.13 -4.14
C THR A 203 25.77 -33.78 -5.45
N TYR A 204 26.42 -34.06 -6.57
CA TYR A 204 25.83 -34.01 -7.91
C TYR A 204 25.17 -35.35 -8.21
N VAL A 205 23.97 -35.54 -7.66
CA VAL A 205 23.20 -36.77 -7.83
C VAL A 205 21.81 -36.40 -8.32
N ASP A 206 21.49 -36.79 -9.55
CA ASP A 206 20.28 -36.34 -10.27
C ASP A 206 18.97 -36.61 -9.51
N HIS A 207 18.86 -37.77 -8.86
CA HIS A 207 17.65 -38.10 -8.09
C HIS A 207 17.47 -37.18 -6.88
N VAL A 208 18.56 -36.83 -6.19
CA VAL A 208 18.50 -35.90 -5.04
C VAL A 208 18.01 -34.52 -5.50
N ILE A 209 18.50 -34.03 -6.64
CA ILE A 209 18.06 -32.75 -7.19
C ILE A 209 16.57 -32.82 -7.57
N ALA A 210 16.15 -33.88 -8.25
CA ALA A 210 14.76 -34.09 -8.65
C ALA A 210 13.81 -34.16 -7.44
N ASP A 211 14.19 -34.89 -6.39
CA ASP A 211 13.40 -35.07 -5.17
C ASP A 211 13.22 -33.73 -4.43
N ASN A 212 14.27 -32.92 -4.32
CA ASN A 212 14.21 -31.61 -3.68
C ASN A 212 13.32 -30.61 -4.45
N LEU A 213 13.41 -30.60 -5.79
CA LEU A 213 12.54 -29.76 -6.63
C LEU A 213 11.08 -30.24 -6.56
N ALA A 214 10.84 -31.55 -6.58
CA ALA A 214 9.51 -32.13 -6.45
C ALA A 214 8.88 -31.85 -5.06
N ALA A 215 9.71 -31.77 -4.02
CA ALA A 215 9.29 -31.38 -2.67
C ALA A 215 8.94 -29.88 -2.53
N GLY A 216 9.20 -29.08 -3.58
CA GLY A 216 8.82 -27.67 -3.65
C GLY A 216 9.95 -26.68 -3.39
N ALA A 217 11.22 -27.11 -3.45
CA ALA A 217 12.34 -26.19 -3.51
C ALA A 217 12.30 -25.43 -4.84
N VAL A 218 12.55 -24.13 -4.80
CA VAL A 218 12.61 -23.30 -6.01
C VAL A 218 13.89 -23.61 -6.79
N GLU A 219 14.94 -24.03 -6.09
CA GLU A 219 16.24 -24.27 -6.68
C GLU A 219 17.10 -25.21 -5.82
N CYS A 220 18.05 -25.90 -6.45
CA CYS A 220 19.12 -26.66 -5.81
C CYS A 220 20.49 -26.08 -6.19
N MET A 221 21.28 -25.71 -5.19
CA MET A 221 22.59 -25.08 -5.26
C MET A 221 23.68 -26.04 -4.77
N PHE A 222 24.93 -25.79 -5.13
CA PHE A 222 26.03 -26.71 -4.81
C PHE A 222 27.05 -26.09 -3.87
N LYS A 223 27.47 -26.85 -2.85
CA LYS A 223 28.44 -26.37 -1.84
C LYS A 223 29.82 -26.03 -2.41
N ASN A 224 30.14 -26.53 -3.60
CA ASN A 224 31.41 -26.30 -4.31
C ASN A 224 31.30 -25.32 -5.48
N GLU A 225 30.16 -24.64 -5.66
CA GLU A 225 30.02 -23.63 -6.71
C GLU A 225 30.78 -22.35 -6.37
N ALA A 226 31.17 -21.58 -7.38
CA ALA A 226 31.84 -20.31 -7.17
C ALA A 226 30.95 -19.32 -6.39
N ASP A 227 31.53 -18.59 -5.45
CA ASP A 227 30.82 -17.59 -4.64
C ASP A 227 30.01 -16.59 -5.49
N GLU A 228 30.56 -16.17 -6.63
CA GLU A 228 29.89 -15.28 -7.57
C GLU A 228 28.59 -15.90 -8.15
N LEU A 229 28.61 -17.20 -8.47
CA LEU A 229 27.44 -17.91 -9.00
C LEU A 229 26.39 -18.10 -7.92
N PHE A 230 26.79 -18.50 -6.70
CA PHE A 230 25.90 -18.61 -5.55
C PHE A 230 25.20 -17.27 -5.27
N LEU A 231 25.97 -16.17 -5.22
CA LEU A 231 25.43 -14.83 -4.99
C LEU A 231 24.49 -14.37 -6.12
N ALA A 232 24.81 -14.69 -7.38
CA ALA A 232 23.96 -14.35 -8.52
C ALA A 232 22.58 -15.04 -8.44
N ARG A 233 22.54 -16.31 -8.00
CA ARG A 233 21.30 -17.08 -7.82
C ARG A 233 20.48 -16.55 -6.65
N VAL A 234 21.13 -16.28 -5.52
CA VAL A 234 20.48 -15.62 -4.36
C VAL A 234 19.91 -14.26 -4.76
N ALA A 235 20.64 -13.47 -5.56
CA ALA A 235 20.17 -12.19 -6.07
C ALA A 235 18.96 -12.35 -7.01
N ALA A 236 18.95 -13.37 -7.87
CA ALA A 236 17.82 -13.68 -8.76
C ALA A 236 16.56 -14.05 -7.97
N MET A 237 16.67 -14.97 -7.01
CA MET A 237 15.55 -15.32 -6.10
C MET A 237 15.06 -14.08 -5.34
N SER A 238 15.97 -13.25 -4.87
CA SER A 238 15.66 -12.00 -4.17
C SER A 238 14.87 -11.02 -5.02
N ARG A 239 15.23 -10.85 -6.30
CA ARG A 239 14.45 -10.05 -7.26
C ARG A 239 13.04 -10.64 -7.47
N SER A 240 12.92 -11.95 -7.63
CA SER A 240 11.62 -12.62 -7.82
C SER A 240 10.70 -12.45 -6.61
N ILE A 241 11.21 -12.62 -5.39
CA ILE A 241 10.45 -12.42 -4.16
C ILE A 241 9.96 -10.97 -4.05
N ARG A 242 10.80 -9.99 -4.40
CA ARG A 242 10.44 -8.57 -4.38
C ARG A 242 9.36 -8.24 -5.41
N ALA A 243 9.52 -8.70 -6.66
CA ALA A 243 8.54 -8.48 -7.72
C ALA A 243 7.17 -9.01 -7.30
N ARG A 244 7.11 -10.25 -6.81
CA ARG A 244 5.87 -10.85 -6.30
C ARG A 244 5.27 -10.06 -5.14
N ARG A 245 6.06 -9.72 -4.13
CA ARG A 245 5.59 -8.92 -2.97
C ARG A 245 5.11 -7.53 -3.37
N SER A 246 5.75 -6.91 -4.37
CA SER A 246 5.36 -5.59 -4.88
C SER A 246 3.98 -5.64 -5.53
N VAL A 247 3.75 -6.62 -6.41
CA VAL A 247 2.45 -6.85 -7.05
C VAL A 247 1.37 -7.12 -5.99
N GLU A 248 1.64 -7.99 -5.02
CA GLU A 248 0.70 -8.29 -3.95
C GLU A 248 0.40 -7.06 -3.06
N ARG A 249 1.42 -6.22 -2.78
CA ARG A 249 1.26 -5.00 -2.00
C ARG A 249 0.43 -3.97 -2.75
N GLU A 250 0.72 -3.76 -4.04
CA GLU A 250 -0.04 -2.83 -4.89
C GLU A 250 -1.50 -3.28 -4.98
N ARG A 251 -1.74 -4.59 -5.19
CA ARG A 251 -3.09 -5.15 -5.18
C ARG A 251 -3.82 -4.86 -3.87
N ARG A 252 -3.19 -5.11 -2.73
CA ARG A 252 -3.77 -4.82 -1.40
C ARG A 252 -3.97 -3.32 -1.18
N TYR A 253 -3.08 -2.48 -1.68
CA TYR A 253 -3.19 -1.02 -1.59
C TYR A 253 -4.41 -0.52 -2.38
N LEU A 254 -4.57 -0.97 -3.63
CA LEU A 254 -5.74 -0.65 -4.47
C LEU A 254 -7.04 -1.19 -3.83
N GLU A 255 -7.04 -2.42 -3.31
CA GLU A 255 -8.16 -2.98 -2.55
C GLU A 255 -8.50 -2.11 -1.32
N GLY A 256 -7.47 -1.62 -0.61
CA GLY A 256 -7.61 -0.71 0.53
C GLY A 256 -8.20 0.64 0.15
N ILE A 257 -7.74 1.26 -0.94
CA ILE A 257 -8.31 2.52 -1.45
C ILE A 257 -9.80 2.32 -1.77
N LEU A 258 -10.12 1.29 -2.55
CA LEU A 258 -11.50 0.97 -2.95
C LEU A 258 -12.41 0.67 -1.75
N SER A 259 -11.83 0.21 -0.64
CA SER A 259 -12.55 -0.05 0.62
C SER A 259 -12.67 1.19 1.53
N SER A 260 -11.83 2.21 1.32
CA SER A 260 -11.79 3.45 2.13
C SER A 260 -12.73 4.55 1.64
N VAL A 261 -13.17 4.45 0.38
CA VAL A 261 -14.17 5.37 -0.20
C VAL A 261 -15.53 5.00 0.37
N GLY A 262 -16.23 5.98 0.97
CA GLY A 262 -17.60 5.80 1.52
C GLY A 262 -18.69 5.55 0.47
N ASP A 263 -18.32 5.43 -0.79
CA ASP A 263 -19.20 5.15 -1.93
C ASP A 263 -19.11 3.66 -2.29
N GLY A 264 -20.25 3.09 -2.69
CA GLY A 264 -20.30 1.77 -3.28
C GLY A 264 -19.63 1.78 -4.66
N VAL A 265 -18.72 0.86 -4.92
CA VAL A 265 -18.04 0.72 -6.20
C VAL A 265 -18.23 -0.69 -6.74
N PHE A 266 -18.66 -0.82 -7.99
CA PHE A 266 -18.69 -2.09 -8.70
C PHE A 266 -18.20 -1.94 -10.14
N GLY A 267 -17.62 -3.02 -10.67
CA GLY A 267 -17.22 -3.12 -12.06
C GLY A 267 -18.15 -4.06 -12.82
N VAL A 268 -18.38 -3.75 -14.10
CA VAL A 268 -19.06 -4.64 -15.04
C VAL A 268 -18.25 -4.80 -16.31
N ASP A 269 -18.43 -5.94 -17.00
CA ASP A 269 -17.97 -6.13 -18.38
C ASP A 269 -18.85 -5.36 -19.38
N ASN A 270 -18.50 -5.46 -20.68
CA ASN A 270 -19.26 -4.82 -21.77
C ASN A 270 -20.71 -5.35 -21.91
N ALA A 271 -21.05 -6.48 -21.29
CA ALA A 271 -22.40 -7.05 -21.27
C ALA A 271 -23.16 -6.74 -19.97
N GLY A 272 -22.59 -5.92 -19.06
CA GLY A 272 -23.21 -5.56 -17.79
C GLY A 272 -23.10 -6.63 -16.70
N ARG A 273 -22.21 -7.62 -16.85
CA ARG A 273 -21.95 -8.66 -15.83
C ARG A 273 -20.92 -8.19 -14.84
N LEU A 274 -21.18 -8.42 -13.55
CA LEU A 274 -20.29 -7.97 -12.48
C LEU A 274 -18.90 -8.62 -12.56
N SER A 275 -17.85 -7.81 -12.55
CA SER A 275 -16.45 -8.25 -12.43
C SER A 275 -15.92 -8.11 -11.01
N PHE A 276 -16.36 -7.07 -10.27
CA PHE A 276 -16.07 -6.90 -8.86
C PHE A 276 -17.11 -6.00 -8.17
N MET A 277 -17.14 -6.03 -6.84
CA MET A 277 -17.94 -5.13 -6.00
C MET A 277 -17.22 -4.92 -4.67
N ASN A 278 -17.00 -3.66 -4.28
CA ASN A 278 -16.34 -3.31 -3.03
C ASN A 278 -17.23 -3.62 -1.81
N PRO A 279 -16.67 -3.67 -0.59
CA PRO A 279 -17.44 -3.96 0.62
C PRO A 279 -18.58 -2.97 0.89
N VAL A 280 -18.38 -1.68 0.58
CA VAL A 280 -19.40 -0.63 0.81
C VAL A 280 -20.63 -0.87 -0.06
N ALA A 281 -20.45 -1.17 -1.35
CA ALA A 281 -21.55 -1.51 -2.25
C ALA A 281 -22.31 -2.74 -1.78
N ARG A 282 -21.60 -3.76 -1.28
CA ARG A 282 -22.24 -4.96 -0.69
C ARG A 282 -23.09 -4.61 0.52
N THR A 283 -22.61 -3.76 1.42
CA THR A 283 -23.37 -3.29 2.58
C THR A 283 -24.62 -2.52 2.16
N ILE A 284 -24.49 -1.54 1.25
CA ILE A 284 -25.64 -0.73 0.78
C ILE A 284 -26.70 -1.61 0.11
N LEU A 285 -26.28 -2.61 -0.67
CA LEU A 285 -27.17 -3.49 -1.43
C LEU A 285 -27.59 -4.77 -0.68
N ASP A 286 -27.18 -4.92 0.59
CA ASP A 286 -27.50 -6.07 1.45
C ASP A 286 -27.01 -7.43 0.89
N PHE A 287 -25.83 -7.44 0.26
CA PHE A 287 -25.12 -8.65 -0.17
C PHE A 287 -24.09 -9.11 0.87
N HIS A 288 -24.08 -10.41 1.17
CA HIS A 288 -23.10 -11.02 2.05
C HIS A 288 -21.79 -11.32 1.28
N PRO A 289 -20.61 -11.35 1.93
CA PRO A 289 -19.35 -11.74 1.28
C PRO A 289 -19.37 -13.14 0.64
N SER A 290 -20.20 -14.05 1.14
CA SER A 290 -20.37 -15.41 0.58
C SER A 290 -21.31 -15.47 -0.63
N ASP A 291 -21.96 -14.36 -1.01
CA ASP A 291 -22.87 -14.35 -2.14
C ASP A 291 -22.08 -14.36 -3.45
N ASP A 292 -22.37 -15.37 -4.28
CA ASP A 292 -21.84 -15.47 -5.64
C ASP A 292 -22.61 -14.54 -6.59
N ILE A 293 -22.02 -13.36 -6.79
CA ILE A 293 -22.56 -12.27 -7.61
C ILE A 293 -21.71 -12.02 -8.87
N ILE A 294 -20.50 -12.56 -8.94
CA ILE A 294 -19.57 -12.30 -10.04
C ILE A 294 -20.05 -13.04 -11.30
N GLY A 295 -19.96 -12.40 -12.46
CA GLY A 295 -20.45 -12.91 -13.74
C GLY A 295 -21.97 -12.81 -13.93
N ARG A 296 -22.72 -12.43 -12.88
CA ARG A 296 -24.16 -12.17 -12.97
C ARG A 296 -24.42 -10.74 -13.45
N GLU A 297 -25.52 -10.54 -14.17
CA GLU A 297 -25.90 -9.24 -14.71
C GLU A 297 -26.31 -8.28 -13.57
N ALA A 298 -25.67 -7.12 -13.50
CA ALA A 298 -25.92 -6.12 -12.46
C ALA A 298 -27.40 -5.67 -12.44
N ARG A 299 -28.00 -5.51 -13.64
CA ARG A 299 -29.41 -5.16 -13.82
C ARG A 299 -30.29 -6.15 -13.10
N ALA A 300 -30.12 -7.44 -13.38
CA ALA A 300 -30.93 -8.51 -12.79
C ALA A 300 -30.79 -8.63 -11.26
N LEU A 301 -29.69 -8.12 -10.69
CA LEU A 301 -29.43 -8.18 -9.26
C LEU A 301 -30.05 -7.01 -8.50
N PHE A 302 -29.77 -5.77 -8.90
CA PHE A 302 -30.07 -4.61 -8.07
C PHE A 302 -30.54 -3.35 -8.83
N HIS A 303 -30.58 -3.32 -10.15
CA HIS A 303 -31.15 -2.17 -10.88
C HIS A 303 -32.15 -2.61 -11.96
N TYR A 304 -33.00 -3.58 -11.58
CA TYR A 304 -33.99 -4.20 -12.45
C TYR A 304 -35.33 -3.46 -12.50
N ALA A 305 -35.53 -2.41 -11.69
CA ALA A 305 -36.80 -1.69 -11.61
C ALA A 305 -36.64 -0.21 -11.26
N ASP A 306 -37.62 0.59 -11.65
CA ASP A 306 -37.69 2.03 -11.35
C ASP A 306 -38.06 2.32 -9.88
N ALA A 307 -38.24 3.61 -9.55
CA ALA A 307 -38.63 4.08 -8.23
C ALA A 307 -39.95 3.48 -7.70
N TYR A 308 -40.83 3.02 -8.59
CA TYR A 308 -42.15 2.47 -8.29
C TYR A 308 -42.18 0.94 -8.33
N GLY A 309 -41.02 0.29 -8.53
CA GLY A 309 -40.91 -1.16 -8.64
C GLY A 309 -41.34 -1.71 -9.99
N ARG A 310 -41.49 -0.87 -11.02
CA ARG A 310 -41.81 -1.34 -12.38
C ARG A 310 -40.53 -1.91 -13.00
N PRO A 311 -40.54 -3.15 -13.52
CA PRO A 311 -39.37 -3.75 -14.13
C PRO A 311 -38.86 -2.92 -15.31
N CYS A 312 -37.55 -2.72 -15.37
CA CYS A 312 -36.86 -2.08 -16.48
C CYS A 312 -36.37 -3.14 -17.46
N THR A 313 -36.70 -2.97 -18.73
CA THR A 313 -36.04 -3.74 -19.80
C THR A 313 -34.59 -3.27 -19.96
N PRO A 314 -33.70 -4.03 -20.62
CA PRO A 314 -32.36 -3.56 -20.97
C PRO A 314 -32.38 -2.24 -21.74
N GLU A 315 -33.40 -2.03 -22.57
CA GLU A 315 -33.61 -0.83 -23.37
C GLU A 315 -34.10 0.36 -22.54
N ASP A 316 -34.81 0.14 -21.43
CA ASP A 316 -35.23 1.25 -20.53
C ASP A 316 -34.16 1.61 -19.50
N CYS A 317 -33.22 0.69 -19.25
CA CYS A 317 -32.19 0.86 -18.24
C CYS A 317 -31.00 1.67 -18.80
N PHE A 318 -30.97 2.96 -18.50
CA PHE A 318 -29.90 3.87 -18.94
C PHE A 318 -28.48 3.37 -18.57
N LEU A 319 -28.31 2.70 -17.41
CA LEU A 319 -27.04 2.09 -17.03
C LEU A 319 -26.66 0.94 -17.98
N SER A 320 -27.61 0.11 -18.37
CA SER A 320 -27.36 -1.00 -19.32
C SER A 320 -26.98 -0.45 -20.70
N GLN A 321 -27.63 0.63 -21.14
CA GLN A 321 -27.24 1.33 -22.36
C GLN A 321 -25.82 1.89 -22.26
N ALA A 322 -25.46 2.53 -21.14
CA ALA A 322 -24.13 3.07 -20.93
C ALA A 322 -23.04 1.99 -20.86
N TYR A 323 -23.35 0.83 -20.27
CA TYR A 323 -22.45 -0.34 -20.30
C TYR A 323 -22.23 -0.87 -21.71
N LEU A 324 -23.16 -0.68 -22.64
CA LEU A 324 -22.99 -1.10 -24.04
C LEU A 324 -22.27 -0.03 -24.86
N SER A 325 -22.67 1.24 -24.72
CA SER A 325 -22.14 2.36 -25.51
C SER A 325 -20.75 2.82 -25.06
N GLY A 326 -20.40 2.61 -23.78
CA GLY A 326 -19.16 3.12 -23.20
C GLY A 326 -19.21 4.60 -22.86
N GLU A 327 -20.41 5.15 -22.78
CA GLU A 327 -20.63 6.54 -22.41
C GLU A 327 -20.28 6.77 -20.93
N ARG A 328 -19.67 7.91 -20.65
CA ARG A 328 -19.46 8.38 -19.28
C ARG A 328 -20.73 9.08 -18.80
N LEU A 329 -21.24 8.67 -17.65
CA LEU A 329 -22.38 9.32 -16.99
C LEU A 329 -21.97 9.87 -15.64
N THR A 330 -22.36 11.10 -15.31
CA THR A 330 -22.04 11.75 -14.04
C THR A 330 -23.31 12.30 -13.38
N ASN A 331 -23.36 12.29 -12.05
CA ASN A 331 -24.44 12.88 -11.25
C ASN A 331 -25.84 12.37 -11.62
N TRP A 332 -25.93 11.12 -12.10
CA TRP A 332 -27.24 10.51 -12.33
C TRP A 332 -27.82 10.06 -10.99
N GLN A 333 -29.14 10.09 -10.90
CA GLN A 333 -29.87 9.57 -9.75
C GLN A 333 -30.87 8.51 -10.19
N THR A 334 -30.91 7.40 -9.47
CA THR A 334 -31.85 6.31 -9.73
C THR A 334 -32.13 5.54 -8.44
N TYR A 335 -32.82 4.41 -8.55
CA TYR A 335 -33.05 3.50 -7.44
C TYR A 335 -32.36 2.18 -7.72
N PHE A 336 -31.54 1.76 -6.76
CA PHE A 336 -31.12 0.38 -6.65
C PHE A 336 -32.04 -0.38 -5.70
N TRP A 337 -32.00 -1.70 -5.79
CA TRP A 337 -32.83 -2.61 -5.02
C TRP A 337 -31.92 -3.55 -4.26
N THR A 338 -32.06 -3.56 -2.94
CA THR A 338 -31.30 -4.48 -2.10
C THR A 338 -31.66 -5.93 -2.41
N ARG A 339 -30.84 -6.87 -1.94
CA ARG A 339 -31.15 -8.31 -2.03
C ARG A 339 -32.53 -8.66 -1.46
N LYS A 340 -33.00 -7.94 -0.42
CA LYS A 340 -34.33 -8.07 0.18
C LYS A 340 -35.44 -7.31 -0.56
N ARG A 341 -35.16 -6.78 -1.76
CA ARG A 341 -36.07 -6.00 -2.60
C ARG A 341 -36.58 -4.71 -1.95
N GLN A 342 -35.71 -4.02 -1.21
CA GLN A 342 -35.99 -2.66 -0.73
C GLN A 342 -35.36 -1.63 -1.66
N PRO A 343 -36.06 -0.55 -2.02
CA PRO A 343 -35.52 0.50 -2.86
C PRO A 343 -34.53 1.36 -2.07
N VAL A 344 -33.37 1.62 -2.67
CA VAL A 344 -32.32 2.50 -2.17
C VAL A 344 -32.10 3.60 -3.21
N PRO A 345 -32.45 4.86 -2.93
CA PRO A 345 -32.13 5.96 -3.83
C PRO A 345 -30.61 6.14 -3.86
N VAL A 346 -30.05 6.14 -5.06
CA VAL A 346 -28.61 6.27 -5.28
C VAL A 346 -28.29 7.40 -6.23
N GLU A 347 -27.17 8.07 -5.97
CA GLU A 347 -26.53 9.01 -6.88
C GLU A 347 -25.19 8.43 -7.31
N GLY A 348 -24.83 8.51 -8.58
CA GLY A 348 -23.61 7.86 -9.03
C GLY A 348 -22.96 8.45 -10.27
N THR A 349 -21.81 7.84 -10.57
CA THR A 349 -21.00 8.12 -11.74
C THR A 349 -20.54 6.80 -12.36
N LEU A 350 -20.57 6.73 -13.67
CA LEU A 350 -20.13 5.60 -14.47
C LEU A 350 -18.97 6.06 -15.35
N TYR A 351 -17.86 5.33 -15.28
CA TYR A 351 -16.69 5.53 -16.12
C TYR A 351 -16.41 4.27 -16.96
N PRO A 352 -16.14 4.40 -18.27
CA PRO A 352 -15.68 3.27 -19.08
C PRO A 352 -14.28 2.84 -18.63
N LEU A 353 -14.07 1.53 -18.48
CA LEU A 353 -12.78 0.94 -18.14
C LEU A 353 -12.06 0.54 -19.42
N THR A 354 -10.92 1.19 -19.67
CA THR A 354 -10.05 0.92 -20.83
C THR A 354 -8.67 0.52 -20.32
N ILE A 355 -8.15 -0.60 -20.81
CA ILE A 355 -6.81 -1.11 -20.49
C ILE A 355 -6.09 -1.30 -21.83
N ASP A 356 -4.90 -0.73 -21.97
CA ASP A 356 -4.09 -0.80 -23.20
C ASP A 356 -4.82 -0.37 -24.49
N GLY A 357 -5.77 0.57 -24.36
CA GLY A 357 -6.58 1.08 -25.47
C GLY A 357 -7.81 0.22 -25.81
N GLU A 358 -7.97 -0.95 -25.19
CA GLU A 358 -9.15 -1.79 -25.34
C GLU A 358 -10.16 -1.60 -24.20
N ARG A 359 -11.43 -1.62 -24.54
CA ARG A 359 -12.53 -1.42 -23.57
C ARG A 359 -12.93 -2.74 -22.93
N TYR A 360 -12.70 -2.84 -21.62
CA TYR A 360 -13.00 -4.03 -20.81
C TYR A 360 -14.40 -3.97 -20.17
N GLY A 361 -14.96 -2.78 -20.00
CA GLY A 361 -16.28 -2.60 -19.40
C GLY A 361 -16.48 -1.21 -18.80
N SER A 362 -17.06 -1.16 -17.61
CA SER A 362 -17.33 0.09 -16.89
C SER A 362 -17.18 -0.08 -15.38
N VAL A 363 -16.77 0.98 -14.71
CA VAL A 363 -16.77 1.08 -13.24
C VAL A 363 -17.85 2.08 -12.83
N VAL A 364 -18.67 1.68 -11.88
CA VAL A 364 -19.73 2.49 -11.30
C VAL A 364 -19.39 2.78 -9.85
N ALA A 365 -19.35 4.06 -9.51
CA ALA A 365 -19.30 4.55 -8.13
C ALA A 365 -20.65 5.18 -7.79
N PHE A 366 -21.25 4.81 -6.67
CA PHE A 366 -22.56 5.28 -6.24
C PHE A 366 -22.62 5.52 -4.74
N ARG A 367 -23.46 6.45 -4.31
CA ARG A 367 -23.71 6.80 -2.92
C ARG A 367 -25.18 6.60 -2.60
N ASP A 368 -25.45 6.05 -1.42
CA ASP A 368 -26.80 6.06 -0.84
C ASP A 368 -27.17 7.49 -0.45
N ILE A 369 -28.24 8.01 -1.05
CA ILE A 369 -28.76 9.37 -0.79
C ILE A 369 -30.07 9.35 0.01
N THR A 370 -30.36 8.25 0.72
CA THR A 370 -31.58 8.09 1.53
C THR A 370 -31.71 9.20 2.58
N GLU A 371 -30.69 9.39 3.42
CA GLU A 371 -30.71 10.40 4.48
C GLU A 371 -30.83 11.81 3.90
N ARG A 372 -30.08 12.10 2.83
CA ARG A 372 -30.15 13.38 2.11
C ARG A 372 -31.56 13.64 1.59
N ARG A 373 -32.20 12.67 0.93
CA ARG A 373 -33.57 12.82 0.42
C ARG A 373 -34.59 12.98 1.54
N LEU A 374 -34.47 12.21 2.62
CA LEU A 374 -35.33 12.34 3.80
C LEU A 374 -35.22 13.74 4.42
N LEU A 375 -34.01 14.28 4.54
CA LEU A 375 -33.78 15.64 5.03
C LEU A 375 -34.34 16.69 4.06
N GLU A 376 -34.11 16.55 2.76
CA GLU A 376 -34.66 17.45 1.73
C GLU A 376 -36.20 17.46 1.77
N ASP A 377 -36.84 16.29 1.90
CA ASP A 377 -38.29 16.16 2.01
C ASP A 377 -38.82 16.72 3.32
N GLN A 378 -38.12 16.50 4.44
CA GLN A 378 -38.47 17.11 5.73
C GLN A 378 -38.37 18.62 5.70
N LEU A 379 -37.30 19.17 5.13
CA LEU A 379 -37.11 20.62 4.97
C LEU A 379 -38.19 21.22 4.06
N ARG A 380 -38.50 20.57 2.94
CA ARG A 380 -39.61 20.98 2.07
C ARG A 380 -40.95 20.94 2.80
N TRP A 381 -41.20 19.90 3.58
CA TRP A 381 -42.42 19.77 4.36
C TRP A 381 -42.52 20.90 5.39
N GLN A 382 -41.47 21.15 6.18
CA GLN A 382 -41.41 22.23 7.18
C GLN A 382 -41.52 23.62 6.55
N ALA A 383 -40.93 23.84 5.38
CA ALA A 383 -41.02 25.11 4.65
C ALA A 383 -42.46 25.41 4.17
N ASN A 384 -43.30 24.39 4.02
CA ASN A 384 -44.63 24.51 3.43
C ASN A 384 -45.78 24.28 4.42
N HIS A 385 -45.52 23.74 5.62
CA HIS A 385 -46.56 23.35 6.58
C HIS A 385 -46.38 23.98 7.97
N ASP A 386 -47.49 24.15 8.68
CA ASP A 386 -47.53 24.54 10.09
C ASP A 386 -47.17 23.35 10.98
N ALA A 387 -46.26 23.55 11.94
CA ALA A 387 -45.72 22.48 12.77
C ALA A 387 -46.75 21.85 13.71
N LEU A 388 -47.72 22.64 14.20
CA LEU A 388 -48.75 22.16 15.12
C LEU A 388 -49.88 21.46 14.36
N THR A 389 -50.54 22.17 13.45
CA THR A 389 -51.77 21.72 12.80
C THR A 389 -51.54 20.80 11.60
N ARG A 390 -50.29 20.74 11.09
CA ARG A 390 -49.92 20.02 9.86
C ARG A 390 -50.60 20.54 8.60
N LEU A 391 -51.34 21.65 8.68
CA LEU A 391 -51.89 22.37 7.53
C LEU A 391 -50.79 23.08 6.75
N LEU A 392 -51.11 23.61 5.58
CA LEU A 392 -50.20 24.50 4.86
C LEU A 392 -49.93 25.75 5.70
N ASN A 393 -48.73 26.32 5.59
CA ASN A 393 -48.37 27.55 6.28
C ASN A 393 -48.70 28.80 5.45
N ARG A 394 -48.51 29.97 6.06
CA ARG A 394 -48.70 31.27 5.40
C ARG A 394 -47.93 31.39 4.08
N HIS A 395 -46.67 31.00 4.07
CA HIS A 395 -45.81 31.15 2.89
C HIS A 395 -46.35 30.38 1.68
N TYR A 396 -46.68 29.11 1.88
CA TYR A 396 -47.22 28.27 0.82
C TYR A 396 -48.63 28.73 0.39
N PHE A 397 -49.44 29.22 1.33
CA PHE A 397 -50.75 29.78 1.04
C PHE A 397 -50.66 31.00 0.12
N GLU A 398 -49.78 31.96 0.44
CA GLU A 398 -49.58 33.16 -0.37
C GLU A 398 -49.08 32.84 -1.78
N GLN A 399 -48.15 31.87 -1.92
CA GLN A 399 -47.73 31.37 -3.23
C GLN A 399 -48.88 30.75 -4.01
N SER A 400 -49.69 29.91 -3.35
CA SER A 400 -50.84 29.27 -3.98
C SER A 400 -51.89 30.29 -4.42
N LEU A 401 -52.16 31.30 -3.59
CA LEU A 401 -53.04 32.42 -3.91
C LEU A 401 -52.52 33.20 -5.14
N HIS A 402 -51.22 33.45 -5.22
CA HIS A 402 -50.62 34.10 -6.38
C HIS A 402 -50.75 33.28 -7.66
N HIS A 403 -50.46 31.96 -7.59
CA HIS A 403 -50.67 31.06 -8.72
C HIS A 403 -52.14 31.03 -9.17
N GLU A 404 -53.06 31.09 -8.22
CA GLU A 404 -54.49 31.08 -8.50
C GLU A 404 -54.95 32.36 -9.19
N PHE A 405 -54.45 33.53 -8.76
CA PHE A 405 -54.65 34.79 -9.48
C PHE A 405 -54.18 34.70 -10.94
N GLN A 406 -53.00 34.12 -11.18
CA GLN A 406 -52.48 33.93 -12.54
C GLN A 406 -53.30 32.92 -13.36
N ARG A 407 -53.88 31.90 -12.71
CA ARG A 407 -54.77 30.92 -13.37
C ARG A 407 -56.05 31.61 -13.84
N ILE A 408 -56.72 32.34 -12.96
CA ILE A 408 -57.97 33.06 -13.25
C ILE A 408 -57.75 34.12 -14.32
N ALA A 409 -56.66 34.88 -14.26
CA ALA A 409 -56.32 35.89 -15.26
C ALA A 409 -56.18 35.31 -16.68
N ARG A 410 -55.71 34.06 -16.81
CA ARG A 410 -55.53 33.39 -18.11
C ARG A 410 -56.75 32.62 -18.58
N SER A 411 -57.46 31.98 -17.66
CA SER A 411 -58.44 30.92 -17.96
C SER A 411 -59.88 31.33 -17.64
N GLY A 412 -60.07 32.48 -16.99
CA GLY A 412 -61.34 32.85 -16.37
C GLY A 412 -61.64 31.98 -15.14
N GLY A 413 -62.88 32.06 -14.65
CA GLY A 413 -63.33 31.36 -13.45
C GLY A 413 -63.46 32.27 -12.23
N THR A 414 -63.88 31.69 -11.11
CA THR A 414 -64.05 32.41 -9.85
C THR A 414 -63.55 31.52 -8.73
N SER A 415 -62.78 32.10 -7.82
CA SER A 415 -62.29 31.44 -6.61
C SER A 415 -62.60 32.33 -5.42
N ALA A 416 -62.77 31.72 -4.25
CA ALA A 416 -63.09 32.45 -3.03
C ALA A 416 -61.94 32.32 -2.02
N LEU A 417 -61.51 33.46 -1.49
CA LEU A 417 -60.62 33.53 -0.34
C LEU A 417 -61.49 33.71 0.91
N VAL A 418 -61.37 32.80 1.87
CA VAL A 418 -62.03 32.89 3.17
C VAL A 418 -60.97 33.03 4.24
N PHE A 419 -61.09 34.06 5.06
CA PHE A 419 -60.24 34.27 6.23
C PHE A 419 -61.05 33.95 7.49
N VAL A 420 -60.46 33.21 8.42
CA VAL A 420 -61.11 32.77 9.65
C VAL A 420 -60.22 33.13 10.83
N ASP A 421 -60.77 33.88 11.77
CA ASP A 421 -60.15 34.19 13.05
C ASP A 421 -60.95 33.48 14.16
N LEU A 422 -60.26 32.88 15.14
CA LEU A 422 -60.96 32.18 16.23
C LEU A 422 -61.28 33.13 17.38
N ASP A 423 -62.57 33.45 17.51
CA ASP A 423 -63.06 34.29 18.60
C ASP A 423 -62.59 33.79 19.99
N GLN A 424 -62.06 34.72 20.78
CA GLN A 424 -61.67 34.50 22.17
C GLN A 424 -60.58 33.42 22.37
N PHE A 425 -59.76 33.11 21.36
CA PHE A 425 -58.68 32.13 21.50
C PHE A 425 -57.71 32.44 22.66
N LYS A 426 -57.39 33.73 22.85
CA LYS A 426 -56.56 34.18 23.98
C LYS A 426 -57.14 33.80 25.34
N TYR A 427 -58.46 33.94 25.52
CA TYR A 427 -59.14 33.58 26.77
C TYR A 427 -59.01 32.08 27.07
N ILE A 428 -59.05 31.24 26.04
CA ILE A 428 -58.85 29.79 26.16
C ILE A 428 -57.42 29.47 26.59
N ASN A 429 -56.41 30.12 25.98
CA ASN A 429 -55.02 29.97 26.42
C ASN A 429 -54.82 30.41 27.86
N ASP A 430 -55.43 31.52 28.28
CA ASP A 430 -55.29 32.06 29.64
C ASP A 430 -55.99 31.16 30.69
N THR A 431 -57.09 30.50 30.32
CA THR A 431 -57.91 29.69 31.25
C THR A 431 -57.49 28.21 31.28
N ALA A 432 -57.22 27.61 30.11
CA ALA A 432 -56.92 26.19 29.95
C ALA A 432 -55.44 25.90 29.65
N GLY A 433 -54.61 26.95 29.56
CA GLY A 433 -53.21 26.86 29.19
C GLY A 433 -52.99 26.68 27.68
N HIS A 434 -51.74 26.86 27.23
CA HIS A 434 -51.36 26.72 25.82
C HIS A 434 -51.68 25.33 25.24
N ALA A 435 -51.55 24.26 26.04
CA ALA A 435 -51.94 22.92 25.60
C ALA A 435 -53.45 22.83 25.26
N GLY A 436 -54.30 23.57 25.97
CA GLY A 436 -55.73 23.66 25.68
C GLY A 436 -56.01 24.41 24.37
N GLY A 437 -55.30 25.51 24.12
CA GLY A 437 -55.35 26.22 22.84
C GLY A 437 -54.85 25.37 21.68
N ASP A 438 -53.75 24.63 21.86
CA ASP A 438 -53.21 23.73 20.84
C ASP A 438 -54.23 22.65 20.45
N GLN A 439 -54.94 22.07 21.42
CA GLN A 439 -56.02 21.10 21.15
C GLN A 439 -57.18 21.72 20.38
N LEU A 440 -57.55 22.98 20.69
CA LEU A 440 -58.58 23.69 19.94
C LEU A 440 -58.16 23.88 18.47
N LEU A 441 -56.92 24.33 18.24
CA LEU A 441 -56.39 24.54 16.89
C LEU A 441 -56.36 23.24 16.08
N LEU A 442 -55.95 22.13 16.70
CA LEU A 442 -55.97 20.80 16.08
C LEU A 442 -57.38 20.38 15.68
N GLU A 443 -58.37 20.56 16.57
CA GLU A 443 -59.76 20.16 16.30
C GLU A 443 -60.42 21.04 15.25
N VAL A 444 -60.15 22.36 15.25
CA VAL A 444 -60.60 23.28 14.20
C VAL A 444 -60.02 22.87 12.84
N SER A 445 -58.71 22.62 12.78
CA SER A 445 -58.01 22.19 11.56
C SER A 445 -58.64 20.92 10.99
N ARG A 446 -58.92 19.94 11.86
CA ARG A 446 -59.57 18.68 11.49
C ARG A 446 -60.99 18.91 10.95
N ARG A 447 -61.80 19.74 11.62
CA ARG A 447 -63.19 20.03 11.21
C ARG A 447 -63.28 20.80 9.90
N LEU A 448 -62.37 21.74 9.66
CA LEU A 448 -62.32 22.47 8.40
C LEU A 448 -61.87 21.55 7.27
N SER A 449 -60.81 20.75 7.47
CA SER A 449 -60.28 19.83 6.47
C SER A 449 -61.32 18.83 5.96
N THR A 450 -62.18 18.28 6.83
CA THR A 450 -63.20 17.29 6.44
C THR A 450 -64.35 17.87 5.61
N ARG A 451 -64.49 19.19 5.56
CA ARG A 451 -65.53 19.87 4.77
C ARG A 451 -65.03 20.39 3.42
N LEU A 452 -63.75 20.24 3.14
CA LEU A 452 -63.11 20.75 1.93
C LEU A 452 -62.90 19.66 0.88
N ARG A 453 -62.89 20.07 -0.38
CA ARG A 453 -62.56 19.18 -1.50
C ARG A 453 -61.05 19.02 -1.60
N GLY A 454 -60.59 17.96 -2.25
CA GLY A 454 -59.15 17.74 -2.49
C GLY A 454 -58.49 18.84 -3.35
N SER A 455 -59.27 19.64 -4.07
CA SER A 455 -58.79 20.79 -4.82
C SER A 455 -58.65 22.06 -3.97
N ASP A 456 -59.33 22.16 -2.83
CA ASP A 456 -59.33 23.35 -1.99
C ASP A 456 -58.09 23.38 -1.10
N ILE A 457 -57.64 24.59 -0.75
CA ILE A 457 -56.47 24.79 0.11
C ILE A 457 -56.92 25.30 1.46
N LEU A 458 -56.39 24.71 2.53
CA LEU A 458 -56.54 25.15 3.91
C LEU A 458 -55.16 25.37 4.51
N ALA A 459 -54.95 26.56 5.08
CA ALA A 459 -53.70 26.94 5.70
C ALA A 459 -53.94 27.58 7.07
N ARG A 460 -52.95 27.45 7.96
CA ARG A 460 -52.85 28.26 9.17
C ARG A 460 -51.84 29.38 8.93
N LEU A 461 -52.29 30.61 9.11
CA LEU A 461 -51.47 31.79 8.82
C LEU A 461 -50.61 32.21 10.01
N GLY A 462 -51.03 31.87 11.23
CA GLY A 462 -50.31 32.13 12.48
C GLY A 462 -51.30 32.34 13.63
N GLY A 463 -50.92 32.04 14.87
CA GLY A 463 -51.81 32.19 16.02
C GLY A 463 -53.12 31.41 15.86
N ASP A 464 -54.23 32.11 15.90
CA ASP A 464 -55.62 31.67 15.70
C ASP A 464 -56.16 31.87 14.28
N GLU A 465 -55.35 32.39 13.36
CA GLU A 465 -55.76 32.72 11.99
C GLU A 465 -55.64 31.53 11.04
N PHE A 466 -56.72 31.26 10.31
CA PHE A 466 -56.79 30.28 9.22
C PHE A 466 -57.22 30.95 7.92
N ALA A 467 -56.79 30.40 6.80
CA ALA A 467 -57.23 30.83 5.48
C ALA A 467 -57.58 29.65 4.58
N LEU A 468 -58.61 29.85 3.77
CA LEU A 468 -59.08 28.90 2.80
C LEU A 468 -59.06 29.52 1.42
N LEU A 469 -58.56 28.79 0.44
CA LEU A 469 -58.68 29.13 -0.96
C LEU A 469 -59.52 28.06 -1.65
N LEU A 470 -60.75 28.44 -1.97
CA LEU A 470 -61.74 27.59 -2.62
C LEU A 470 -61.66 27.81 -4.13
N HIS A 471 -61.40 26.75 -4.87
CA HIS A 471 -61.21 26.82 -6.32
C HIS A 471 -62.54 26.62 -7.05
N ASP A 472 -62.71 27.30 -8.19
CA ASP A 472 -63.82 27.10 -9.11
C ASP A 472 -65.20 27.17 -8.44
N VAL A 473 -65.39 28.24 -7.65
CA VAL A 473 -66.61 28.52 -6.91
C VAL A 473 -67.64 29.15 -7.84
N ASP A 474 -68.88 28.69 -7.74
CA ASP A 474 -70.01 29.32 -8.40
C ASP A 474 -70.36 30.63 -7.67
N ALA A 475 -70.16 31.76 -8.33
CA ALA A 475 -70.41 33.09 -7.78
C ALA A 475 -71.86 33.26 -7.28
N SER A 476 -72.83 32.53 -7.84
CA SER A 476 -74.23 32.57 -7.40
C SER A 476 -74.48 31.89 -6.06
N ARG A 477 -73.56 31.04 -5.59
CA ARG A 477 -73.64 30.31 -4.32
C ARG A 477 -72.91 30.99 -3.17
N ILE A 478 -72.18 32.07 -3.44
CA ILE A 478 -71.53 32.89 -2.42
C ILE A 478 -72.64 33.71 -1.76
N ALA A 479 -73.25 33.15 -0.71
CA ALA A 479 -74.16 33.90 0.13
C ALA A 479 -73.40 35.08 0.77
N GLN A 480 -73.96 36.29 0.71
CA GLN A 480 -73.45 37.41 1.48
C GLN A 480 -73.57 37.05 2.97
N ALA A 481 -72.48 36.60 3.57
CA ALA A 481 -72.36 36.48 5.01
C ALA A 481 -72.32 37.91 5.56
N GLY A 482 -73.45 38.34 6.14
CA GLY A 482 -73.64 39.65 6.75
C GLY A 482 -73.08 39.71 8.16
#